data_AF-A0A2H0Z1J3-F1
#
_entry.id   AF-A0A2H0Z1J3-F1
#
_cell.length_a   1.000
_cell.length_b   1.000
_cell.length_c   1.000
_cell.angle_alpha   90.00
_cell.angle_beta   90.00
_cell.angle_gamma   90.00
#
_symmetry.space_group_name_H-M   'P 1'
#
loop_
_entity.id
_entity.type
_entity.pdbx_description
1 polymer ?
#
loop_
_entity_poly.entity_id
_entity_poly.type
_entity_poly.pdbx_seq_one_letter_code
_entity_poly.pdbx_strand_id
1 'polypeptide(L)'
;MKIKHFYTLLLIAVTAFLGFAAFSVQHSLISGESENNKSRIKFSHQFHSEITDCQGCHTKVADAKSMTDPLLPKMEDCATCHDVENTDECNKCHYESVQDPLIPKKSALIFNHSFHVGNKVECTFCHKGMNEVAYSFESAGSVPSMETCSTCHGEKKTASLACEACHISTANLLPQSHNVVDFKKSHKFLAEKPNANCVMCHDNNSCEECHTGTTMITETGTWKDFYAPYKPHTFVDGTKQQQITRVHDLNFQFTHGIDAKGKEANCQTCHQVETFCVSCHESKTGDLYYTGIAPANHRNGNFTTFGIGTGGGEHAVLARRDIERCASCHESNGADPVCITCHVDNLPGKGNNPKTHAAGFMKNDRGDWHDNDGAVCFTCHIGASSNGIAGVGFCGYCHGKQAN
;
A
#
# COMPACT_ATOMS: atom_id res chain seq x y z
N MET A 1 -20.97 44.66 -22.47
CA MET A 1 -19.93 44.03 -21.61
C MET A 1 -18.65 43.93 -22.42
N LYS A 2 -17.51 44.42 -21.90
CA LYS A 2 -16.23 44.42 -22.63
C LYS A 2 -15.82 42.98 -22.94
N ILE A 3 -15.52 42.68 -24.20
CA ILE A 3 -15.14 41.36 -24.77
C ILE A 3 -14.20 40.54 -23.87
N LYS A 4 -13.30 41.21 -23.14
CA LYS A 4 -12.38 40.58 -22.19
C LYS A 4 -13.09 39.78 -21.09
N HIS A 5 -14.20 40.29 -20.54
CA HIS A 5 -14.95 39.59 -19.48
C HIS A 5 -15.65 38.32 -19.97
N PHE A 6 -16.03 38.27 -21.25
CA PHE A 6 -16.61 37.08 -21.85
C PHE A 6 -15.58 35.95 -21.95
N TYR A 7 -14.36 36.26 -22.41
CA TYR A 7 -13.27 35.27 -22.48
C TYR A 7 -12.78 34.82 -21.10
N THR A 8 -12.81 35.68 -20.08
CA THR A 8 -12.43 35.26 -18.72
C THR A 8 -13.46 34.29 -18.12
N LEU A 9 -14.76 34.55 -18.34
CA LEU A 9 -15.82 33.65 -17.89
C LEU A 9 -15.78 32.31 -18.63
N LEU A 10 -15.49 32.33 -19.93
CA LEU A 10 -15.34 31.11 -20.73
C LEU A 10 -14.16 30.26 -20.23
N LEU A 11 -13.01 30.88 -19.93
CA LEU A 11 -11.83 30.18 -19.42
C LEU A 11 -12.12 29.50 -18.07
N ILE A 12 -12.78 30.21 -17.15
CA ILE A 12 -13.16 29.67 -15.84
C ILE A 12 -14.11 28.47 -16.01
N ALA A 13 -15.11 28.57 -16.88
CA ALA A 13 -16.05 27.49 -17.16
C ALA A 13 -15.35 26.24 -17.74
N VAL A 14 -14.40 26.43 -18.67
CA VAL A 14 -13.62 25.33 -19.26
C VAL A 14 -12.72 24.68 -18.21
N THR A 15 -12.02 25.47 -17.38
CA THR A 15 -11.18 24.91 -16.31
C THR A 15 -11.98 24.17 -15.25
N ALA A 16 -13.18 24.65 -14.90
CA ALA A 16 -14.08 23.98 -13.98
C ALA A 16 -14.61 22.66 -14.57
N PHE A 17 -14.97 22.65 -15.86
CA PHE A 17 -15.39 21.44 -16.56
C PHE A 17 -14.27 20.40 -16.63
N LEU A 18 -13.04 20.81 -16.98
CA LEU A 18 -11.88 19.92 -17.01
C LEU A 18 -11.51 19.37 -15.62
N GLY A 19 -11.62 20.18 -14.57
CA GLY A 19 -11.44 19.74 -13.18
C GLY A 19 -12.48 18.71 -12.75
N PHE A 20 -13.75 18.93 -13.11
CA PHE A 20 -14.83 17.99 -12.82
C PHE A 20 -14.69 16.66 -13.60
N ALA A 21 -14.28 16.73 -14.87
CA ALA A 21 -13.99 15.55 -15.69
C ALA A 21 -12.81 14.74 -15.13
N ALA A 22 -11.74 15.40 -14.68
CA ALA A 22 -10.60 14.72 -14.06
C ALA A 22 -11.00 14.04 -12.73
N PHE A 23 -11.81 14.69 -11.90
CA PHE A 23 -12.27 14.14 -10.63
C PHE A 23 -13.21 12.93 -10.82
N SER A 24 -14.10 12.96 -11.80
CA SER A 24 -15.03 11.86 -12.10
C SER A 24 -14.35 10.63 -12.71
N VAL A 25 -13.34 10.84 -13.56
CA VAL A 25 -12.49 9.74 -14.07
C VAL A 25 -11.69 9.11 -12.92
N GLN A 26 -11.12 9.92 -12.03
CA GLN A 26 -10.37 9.41 -10.89
C GLN A 26 -11.26 8.67 -9.88
N HIS A 27 -12.49 9.14 -9.65
CA HIS A 27 -13.46 8.42 -8.82
C HIS A 27 -13.78 7.04 -9.41
N SER A 28 -14.06 6.96 -10.72
CA SER A 28 -14.37 5.69 -11.40
C SER A 28 -13.18 4.70 -11.43
N LEU A 29 -11.94 5.19 -11.43
CA LEU A 29 -10.74 4.34 -11.37
C LEU A 29 -10.42 3.86 -9.95
N ILE A 30 -10.83 4.60 -8.92
CA ILE A 30 -10.63 4.26 -7.50
C ILE A 30 -11.78 3.39 -6.97
N SER A 31 -13.00 3.62 -7.44
CA SER A 31 -14.14 2.73 -7.22
C SER A 31 -14.07 1.57 -8.20
N GLY A 32 -13.21 0.60 -7.94
CA GLY A 32 -13.28 -0.72 -8.57
C GLY A 32 -14.58 -1.43 -8.18
N GLU A 33 -15.72 -0.92 -8.65
CA GLU A 33 -17.03 -1.53 -8.48
C GLU A 33 -17.06 -2.71 -9.45
N SER A 34 -16.64 -3.89 -8.98
CA SER A 34 -16.76 -5.11 -9.77
C SER A 34 -18.24 -5.30 -10.09
N GLU A 35 -18.62 -5.22 -11.36
CA GLU A 35 -20.01 -5.49 -11.78
C GLU A 35 -20.45 -6.84 -11.20
N ASN A 36 -21.54 -6.82 -10.43
CA ASN A 36 -22.07 -7.98 -9.74
C ASN A 36 -23.51 -8.25 -10.18
N ASN A 37 -24.02 -9.45 -9.90
CA ASN A 37 -25.34 -9.88 -10.38
C ASN A 37 -26.53 -9.30 -9.60
N LYS A 38 -26.30 -8.46 -8.58
CA LYS A 38 -27.38 -7.87 -7.76
C LYS A 38 -28.29 -6.95 -8.56
N SER A 39 -27.77 -6.29 -9.58
CA SER A 39 -28.56 -5.44 -10.49
C SER A 39 -29.24 -6.22 -11.61
N ARG A 40 -28.90 -7.50 -11.80
CA ARG A 40 -29.36 -8.33 -12.92
C ARG A 40 -30.57 -9.20 -12.56
N ILE A 41 -30.63 -9.70 -11.34
CA ILE A 41 -31.71 -10.58 -10.88
C ILE A 41 -31.98 -10.38 -9.38
N LYS A 42 -33.26 -10.42 -9.00
CA LYS A 42 -33.72 -10.47 -7.61
C LYS A 42 -33.67 -11.93 -7.16
N PHE A 43 -32.66 -12.29 -6.38
CA PHE A 43 -32.48 -13.64 -5.89
C PHE A 43 -32.00 -13.65 -4.43
N SER A 44 -32.29 -14.74 -3.71
CA SER A 44 -31.81 -14.97 -2.35
C SER A 44 -31.45 -16.44 -2.11
N HIS A 45 -30.17 -16.75 -1.92
CA HIS A 45 -29.75 -18.11 -1.55
C HIS A 45 -30.32 -18.53 -0.19
N GLN A 46 -30.35 -17.62 0.78
CA GLN A 46 -30.92 -17.87 2.11
C GLN A 46 -32.35 -18.44 2.01
N PHE A 47 -33.21 -17.78 1.24
CA PHE A 47 -34.59 -18.24 1.07
C PHE A 47 -34.68 -19.57 0.31
N HIS A 48 -33.96 -19.71 -0.81
CA HIS A 48 -34.08 -20.90 -1.65
C HIS A 48 -33.41 -22.14 -1.04
N SER A 49 -32.39 -21.96 -0.19
CA SER A 49 -31.72 -23.07 0.50
C SER A 49 -32.60 -23.79 1.53
N GLU A 50 -33.69 -23.17 1.97
CA GLU A 50 -34.69 -23.81 2.85
C GLU A 50 -35.70 -24.67 2.05
N ILE A 51 -35.76 -24.49 0.72
CA ILE A 51 -36.78 -25.09 -0.16
C ILE A 51 -36.17 -26.18 -1.04
N THR A 52 -34.92 -25.98 -1.49
CA THR A 52 -34.24 -26.90 -2.40
C THR A 52 -32.76 -27.04 -2.08
N ASP A 53 -32.20 -28.20 -2.42
CA ASP A 53 -30.76 -28.45 -2.32
C ASP A 53 -30.00 -27.68 -3.40
N CYS A 54 -28.69 -27.46 -3.18
CA CYS A 54 -27.85 -26.69 -4.11
C CYS A 54 -27.90 -27.25 -5.54
N GLN A 55 -27.97 -28.57 -5.69
CA GLN A 55 -28.03 -29.26 -6.99
C GLN A 55 -29.37 -29.07 -7.72
N GLY A 56 -30.43 -28.65 -7.02
CA GLY A 56 -31.74 -28.35 -7.63
C GLY A 56 -31.68 -27.19 -8.62
N CYS A 57 -30.77 -26.22 -8.39
CA CYS A 57 -30.53 -25.11 -9.32
C CYS A 57 -29.18 -25.23 -10.03
N HIS A 58 -28.14 -25.71 -9.36
CA HIS A 58 -26.80 -25.88 -9.93
C HIS A 58 -26.63 -27.24 -10.61
N THR A 59 -27.54 -27.54 -11.54
CA THR A 59 -27.71 -28.86 -12.17
C THR A 59 -26.45 -29.40 -12.85
N LYS A 60 -25.61 -28.51 -13.38
CA LYS A 60 -24.38 -28.88 -14.11
C LYS A 60 -23.14 -29.08 -13.24
N VAL A 61 -23.19 -28.71 -11.96
CA VAL A 61 -21.99 -28.75 -11.09
C VAL A 61 -21.51 -30.17 -10.84
N ALA A 62 -22.43 -31.14 -10.72
CA ALA A 62 -22.08 -32.54 -10.46
C ALA A 62 -21.26 -33.19 -11.60
N ASP A 63 -21.38 -32.68 -12.83
CA ASP A 63 -20.68 -33.19 -14.00
C ASP A 63 -19.49 -32.31 -14.42
N ALA A 64 -19.30 -31.16 -13.76
CA ALA A 64 -18.31 -30.17 -14.14
C ALA A 64 -16.89 -30.64 -13.78
N LYS A 65 -16.07 -30.83 -14.81
CA LYS A 65 -14.67 -31.26 -14.66
C LYS A 65 -13.68 -30.11 -14.67
N SER A 66 -14.15 -28.91 -15.03
CA SER A 66 -13.36 -27.69 -15.14
C SER A 66 -14.13 -26.48 -14.61
N MET A 67 -13.39 -25.44 -14.21
CA MET A 67 -13.93 -24.15 -13.81
C MET A 67 -14.31 -23.23 -14.99
N THR A 68 -14.07 -23.68 -16.22
CA THR A 68 -14.44 -22.95 -17.44
C THR A 68 -15.89 -23.20 -17.87
N ASP A 69 -16.53 -24.20 -17.29
CA ASP A 69 -17.90 -24.58 -17.62
C ASP A 69 -18.89 -23.52 -17.10
N PRO A 70 -20.01 -23.24 -17.82
CA PRO A 70 -21.03 -22.33 -17.34
C PRO A 70 -21.88 -23.01 -16.26
N LEU A 71 -21.52 -22.79 -14.99
CA LEU A 71 -22.14 -23.43 -13.81
C LEU A 71 -23.20 -22.57 -13.10
N LEU A 72 -23.49 -21.38 -13.63
CA LEU A 72 -24.60 -20.57 -13.14
C LEU A 72 -25.93 -21.14 -13.65
N PRO A 73 -26.99 -21.15 -12.81
CA PRO A 73 -28.32 -21.57 -13.24
C PRO A 73 -28.84 -20.70 -14.39
N LYS A 74 -29.61 -21.32 -15.27
CA LYS A 74 -30.33 -20.66 -16.35
C LYS A 74 -31.80 -20.50 -15.96
N MET A 75 -32.53 -19.71 -16.75
CA MET A 75 -33.97 -19.53 -16.58
C MET A 75 -34.75 -20.86 -16.62
N GLU A 76 -34.27 -21.82 -17.43
CA GLU A 76 -34.81 -23.19 -17.51
C GLU A 76 -34.73 -23.93 -16.17
N ASP A 77 -33.68 -23.72 -15.37
CA ASP A 77 -33.55 -24.35 -14.05
C ASP A 77 -34.59 -23.78 -13.07
N CYS A 78 -34.90 -22.47 -13.17
CA CYS A 78 -35.97 -21.81 -12.40
C CYS A 78 -37.36 -22.32 -12.78
N ALA A 79 -37.57 -22.65 -14.07
CA ALA A 79 -38.83 -23.12 -14.63
C ALA A 79 -39.34 -24.42 -13.97
N THR A 80 -38.45 -25.18 -13.33
CA THR A 80 -38.79 -26.39 -12.60
C THR A 80 -39.78 -26.13 -11.45
N CYS A 81 -39.73 -24.94 -10.85
CA CYS A 81 -40.56 -24.56 -9.71
C CYS A 81 -41.38 -23.28 -9.94
N HIS A 82 -40.90 -22.37 -10.78
CA HIS A 82 -41.54 -21.09 -11.08
C HIS A 82 -42.15 -21.10 -12.48
N ASP A 83 -43.32 -20.48 -12.63
CA ASP A 83 -43.91 -20.23 -13.94
C ASP A 83 -43.16 -19.07 -14.63
N VAL A 84 -42.14 -19.40 -15.41
CA VAL A 84 -41.29 -18.45 -16.13
C VAL A 84 -41.85 -18.06 -17.50
N GLU A 85 -42.92 -18.71 -17.97
CA GLU A 85 -43.57 -18.37 -19.24
C GLU A 85 -44.57 -17.22 -19.09
N ASN A 86 -44.98 -16.91 -17.85
CA ASN A 86 -45.86 -15.78 -17.56
C ASN A 86 -45.14 -14.44 -17.77
N THR A 87 -45.40 -13.81 -18.92
CA THR A 87 -44.79 -12.54 -19.33
C THR A 87 -45.22 -11.35 -18.47
N ASP A 88 -46.33 -11.44 -17.75
CA ASP A 88 -46.90 -10.33 -16.99
C ASP A 88 -46.24 -10.16 -15.61
N GLU A 89 -45.51 -11.17 -15.15
CA GLU A 89 -44.92 -11.20 -13.81
C GLU A 89 -43.38 -11.24 -13.81
N CYS A 90 -42.74 -10.95 -14.94
CA CYS A 90 -41.28 -10.92 -15.10
C CYS A 90 -40.57 -10.11 -14.00
N ASN A 91 -41.19 -9.00 -13.56
CA ASN A 91 -40.64 -8.07 -12.56
C ASN A 91 -40.53 -8.67 -11.14
N LYS A 92 -41.09 -9.86 -10.89
CA LYS A 92 -40.87 -10.59 -9.62
C LYS A 92 -39.40 -11.00 -9.47
N CYS A 93 -38.78 -11.41 -10.57
CA CYS A 93 -37.38 -11.84 -10.60
C CYS A 93 -36.46 -10.81 -11.29
N HIS A 94 -36.95 -10.11 -12.30
CA HIS A 94 -36.17 -9.12 -13.05
C HIS A 94 -36.38 -7.70 -12.51
N TYR A 95 -35.36 -6.87 -12.68
CA TYR A 95 -35.51 -5.42 -12.59
C TYR A 95 -36.03 -4.88 -13.93
N GLU A 96 -36.77 -3.78 -13.90
CA GLU A 96 -37.36 -3.20 -15.12
C GLU A 96 -36.27 -2.94 -16.17
N SER A 97 -36.49 -3.44 -17.38
CA SER A 97 -35.57 -3.30 -18.52
C SER A 97 -34.18 -3.93 -18.33
N VAL A 98 -34.01 -4.85 -17.37
CA VAL A 98 -32.76 -5.61 -17.19
C VAL A 98 -33.00 -7.09 -17.45
N GLN A 99 -32.53 -7.57 -18.61
CA GLN A 99 -32.56 -8.99 -19.00
C GLN A 99 -31.19 -9.51 -19.44
N ASP A 100 -30.13 -8.84 -19.00
CA ASP A 100 -28.77 -9.25 -19.32
C ASP A 100 -28.42 -10.59 -18.64
N PRO A 101 -27.64 -11.46 -19.32
CA PRO A 101 -27.15 -12.69 -18.73
C PRO A 101 -26.36 -12.44 -17.42
N LEU A 102 -26.42 -13.42 -16.51
CA LEU A 102 -25.60 -13.39 -15.31
C LEU A 102 -24.12 -13.37 -15.68
N ILE A 103 -23.35 -12.53 -14.99
CA ILE A 103 -21.92 -12.36 -15.21
C ILE A 103 -21.19 -13.57 -14.61
N PRO A 104 -20.50 -14.40 -15.41
CA PRO A 104 -19.71 -15.51 -14.89
C PRO A 104 -18.37 -14.98 -14.34
N LYS A 105 -17.96 -15.51 -13.19
CA LYS A 105 -16.63 -15.22 -12.63
C LYS A 105 -15.60 -16.19 -13.22
N LYS A 106 -14.51 -15.67 -13.77
CA LYS A 106 -13.39 -16.48 -14.25
C LYS A 106 -12.55 -16.94 -13.07
N SER A 107 -12.28 -18.24 -13.00
CA SER A 107 -11.35 -18.82 -12.02
C SER A 107 -9.93 -18.89 -12.62
N ALA A 108 -8.93 -18.63 -11.78
CA ALA A 108 -7.52 -18.88 -12.10
C ALA A 108 -7.05 -20.27 -11.63
N LEU A 109 -7.97 -21.12 -11.18
CA LEU A 109 -7.70 -22.45 -10.64
C LEU A 109 -8.18 -23.56 -11.57
N ILE A 110 -7.42 -24.64 -11.59
CA ILE A 110 -7.78 -25.95 -12.12
C ILE A 110 -8.53 -26.67 -11.00
N PHE A 111 -9.83 -26.91 -11.20
CA PHE A 111 -10.65 -27.60 -10.21
C PHE A 111 -11.76 -28.43 -10.88
N ASN A 112 -12.02 -29.60 -10.31
CA ASN A 112 -12.97 -30.58 -10.83
C ASN A 112 -14.06 -30.83 -9.78
N HIS A 113 -15.23 -30.21 -9.94
CA HIS A 113 -16.36 -30.37 -9.02
C HIS A 113 -16.89 -31.80 -9.02
N SER A 114 -16.99 -32.44 -10.20
CA SER A 114 -17.50 -33.80 -10.35
C SER A 114 -16.74 -34.82 -9.49
N PHE A 115 -15.41 -34.69 -9.43
CA PHE A 115 -14.58 -35.52 -8.57
C PHE A 115 -14.90 -35.32 -7.08
N HIS A 116 -15.03 -34.08 -6.61
CA HIS A 116 -15.27 -33.78 -5.20
C HIS A 116 -16.69 -34.17 -4.77
N VAL A 117 -17.70 -33.88 -5.60
CA VAL A 117 -19.09 -34.31 -5.37
C VAL A 117 -19.18 -35.84 -5.37
N GLY A 118 -18.50 -36.52 -6.30
CA GLY A 118 -18.43 -37.99 -6.33
C GLY A 118 -17.77 -38.61 -5.09
N ASN A 119 -16.85 -37.88 -4.45
CA ASN A 119 -16.24 -38.25 -3.17
C ASN A 119 -17.06 -37.79 -1.94
N LYS A 120 -18.31 -37.37 -2.15
CA LYS A 120 -19.24 -36.95 -1.08
C LYS A 120 -18.76 -35.76 -0.26
N VAL A 121 -18.06 -34.81 -0.90
CA VAL A 121 -17.75 -33.53 -0.29
C VAL A 121 -18.99 -32.63 -0.38
N GLU A 122 -19.51 -32.20 0.78
CA GLU A 122 -20.67 -31.32 0.86
C GLU A 122 -20.39 -29.93 0.28
N CYS A 123 -21.37 -29.33 -0.41
CA CYS A 123 -21.21 -28.03 -1.08
C CYS A 123 -20.81 -26.92 -0.08
N THR A 124 -21.44 -26.92 1.08
CA THR A 124 -21.24 -25.93 2.16
C THR A 124 -19.93 -26.11 2.91
N PHE A 125 -19.24 -27.24 2.73
CA PHE A 125 -17.88 -27.41 3.26
C PHE A 125 -16.92 -26.41 2.60
N CYS A 126 -16.98 -26.30 1.28
CA CYS A 126 -16.19 -25.34 0.51
C CYS A 126 -16.86 -23.95 0.48
N HIS A 127 -18.14 -23.91 0.14
CA HIS A 127 -18.92 -22.67 -0.01
C HIS A 127 -19.62 -22.27 1.28
N LYS A 128 -18.82 -22.08 2.34
CA LYS A 128 -19.32 -21.81 3.69
C LYS A 128 -20.16 -20.53 3.75
N GLY A 129 -21.35 -20.61 4.36
CA GLY A 129 -22.23 -19.47 4.56
C GLY A 129 -23.00 -19.02 3.30
N MET A 130 -23.11 -19.86 2.27
CA MET A 130 -23.97 -19.59 1.12
C MET A 130 -25.46 -19.58 1.46
N ASN A 131 -25.87 -20.43 2.39
CA ASN A 131 -27.25 -20.55 2.88
C ASN A 131 -27.68 -19.39 3.80
N GLU A 132 -26.79 -18.44 4.09
CA GLU A 132 -27.04 -17.33 5.02
C GLU A 132 -27.11 -15.97 4.31
N VAL A 133 -26.89 -15.93 2.99
CA VAL A 133 -26.81 -14.68 2.22
C VAL A 133 -27.81 -14.65 1.09
N ALA A 134 -28.14 -13.46 0.58
CA ALA A 134 -28.96 -13.35 -0.60
C ALA A 134 -28.12 -13.62 -1.86
N TYR A 135 -26.99 -12.91 -1.97
CA TYR A 135 -26.12 -12.99 -3.14
C TYR A 135 -24.79 -13.64 -2.80
N SER A 136 -24.26 -14.45 -3.72
CA SER A 136 -23.07 -15.26 -3.44
C SER A 136 -21.86 -14.43 -3.01
N PHE A 137 -21.62 -13.28 -3.63
CA PHE A 137 -20.49 -12.38 -3.30
C PHE A 137 -20.54 -11.79 -1.88
N GLU A 138 -21.70 -11.84 -1.20
CA GLU A 138 -21.85 -11.35 0.18
C GLU A 138 -21.26 -12.34 1.20
N SER A 139 -21.05 -13.60 0.81
CA SER A 139 -20.48 -14.61 1.68
C SER A 139 -18.96 -14.67 1.61
N ALA A 140 -18.34 -14.87 2.77
CA ALA A 140 -16.92 -15.15 2.89
C ALA A 140 -16.51 -16.46 2.16
N GLY A 141 -17.43 -17.41 1.99
CA GLY A 141 -17.21 -18.67 1.26
C GLY A 141 -17.54 -18.61 -0.24
N SER A 142 -17.81 -17.42 -0.79
CA SER A 142 -18.10 -17.24 -2.22
C SER A 142 -16.99 -17.75 -3.13
N VAL A 143 -15.74 -17.57 -2.68
CA VAL A 143 -14.54 -18.20 -3.23
C VAL A 143 -13.88 -18.92 -2.06
N PRO A 144 -13.83 -20.27 -2.05
CA PRO A 144 -13.18 -21.01 -0.98
C PRO A 144 -11.73 -20.57 -0.82
N SER A 145 -11.28 -20.42 0.42
CA SER A 145 -9.88 -20.10 0.69
C SER A 145 -9.00 -21.33 0.46
N MET A 146 -7.70 -21.10 0.26
CA MET A 146 -6.75 -22.18 -0.01
C MET A 146 -6.60 -23.11 1.21
N GLU A 147 -6.80 -22.58 2.42
CA GLU A 147 -6.83 -23.34 3.67
C GLU A 147 -7.93 -24.41 3.63
N THR A 148 -9.10 -24.11 3.06
CA THR A 148 -10.18 -25.09 2.89
C THR A 148 -9.72 -26.30 2.08
N CYS A 149 -9.00 -26.08 0.98
CA CYS A 149 -8.44 -27.16 0.17
C CYS A 149 -7.45 -28.00 0.98
N SER A 150 -6.59 -27.35 1.78
CA SER A 150 -5.56 -28.02 2.57
C SER A 150 -6.07 -28.84 3.76
N THR A 151 -7.35 -28.71 4.10
CA THR A 151 -7.99 -29.61 5.08
C THR A 151 -7.93 -31.07 4.61
N CYS A 152 -7.95 -31.30 3.29
CA CYS A 152 -7.82 -32.62 2.66
C CYS A 152 -6.57 -32.79 1.80
N HIS A 153 -6.00 -31.71 1.23
CA HIS A 153 -4.78 -31.76 0.42
C HIS A 153 -3.53 -31.41 1.25
N GLY A 154 -2.42 -32.14 1.07
CA GLY A 154 -1.20 -31.91 1.85
C GLY A 154 -0.22 -33.07 1.79
N GLU A 155 1.04 -32.85 2.22
CA GLU A 155 2.13 -33.83 2.12
C GLU A 155 1.86 -35.20 2.75
N LYS A 156 0.96 -35.25 3.74
CA LYS A 156 0.57 -36.49 4.46
C LYS A 156 -0.90 -36.86 4.29
N LYS A 157 -1.59 -36.27 3.30
CA LYS A 157 -3.03 -36.47 3.07
C LYS A 157 -3.30 -37.14 1.72
N THR A 158 -4.58 -37.40 1.45
CA THR A 158 -5.10 -38.22 0.35
C THR A 158 -4.79 -37.68 -1.04
N ALA A 159 -4.36 -36.42 -1.17
CA ALA A 159 -4.09 -35.76 -2.44
C ALA A 159 -2.90 -34.77 -2.36
N SER A 160 -2.17 -34.67 -3.48
CA SER A 160 -1.00 -33.82 -3.64
C SER A 160 -1.30 -32.32 -3.39
N LEU A 161 -0.29 -31.60 -2.90
CA LEU A 161 -0.28 -30.14 -2.75
C LEU A 161 0.68 -29.47 -3.73
N ALA A 162 1.06 -30.14 -4.83
CA ALA A 162 1.82 -29.51 -5.90
C ALA A 162 1.03 -28.31 -6.44
N CYS A 163 1.67 -27.14 -6.52
CA CYS A 163 1.01 -25.88 -6.84
C CYS A 163 0.32 -25.94 -8.21
N GLU A 164 0.95 -26.58 -9.18
CA GLU A 164 0.49 -26.76 -10.56
C GLU A 164 -0.71 -27.69 -10.68
N ALA A 165 -1.01 -28.48 -9.64
CA ALA A 165 -2.20 -29.32 -9.62
C ALA A 165 -3.49 -28.49 -9.52
N CYS A 166 -3.39 -27.29 -8.93
CA CYS A 166 -4.54 -26.42 -8.67
C CYS A 166 -4.42 -25.05 -9.34
N HIS A 167 -3.22 -24.51 -9.53
CA HIS A 167 -3.02 -23.18 -10.09
C HIS A 167 -2.70 -23.27 -11.59
N ILE A 168 -3.44 -22.50 -12.41
CA ILE A 168 -3.15 -22.38 -13.85
C ILE A 168 -1.76 -21.75 -14.08
N SER A 169 -1.36 -20.85 -13.18
CA SER A 169 -0.04 -20.23 -13.14
C SER A 169 0.40 -20.08 -11.70
N THR A 170 1.63 -20.48 -11.40
CA THR A 170 2.28 -20.31 -10.09
C THR A 170 3.05 -18.99 -9.98
N ALA A 171 3.19 -18.26 -11.09
CA ALA A 171 3.78 -16.93 -11.09
C ALA A 171 2.87 -15.91 -10.39
N ASN A 172 3.43 -15.13 -9.46
CA ASN A 172 2.76 -14.04 -8.74
C ASN A 172 1.52 -14.46 -7.93
N LEU A 173 1.54 -15.65 -7.33
CA LEU A 173 0.48 -16.07 -6.40
C LEU A 173 0.53 -15.19 -5.14
N LEU A 174 -0.43 -14.27 -5.03
CA LEU A 174 -0.62 -13.43 -3.85
C LEU A 174 -1.97 -13.77 -3.22
N PRO A 175 -2.01 -14.26 -1.97
CA PRO A 175 -3.28 -14.41 -1.28
C PRO A 175 -3.85 -13.02 -0.94
N GLN A 176 -5.15 -12.95 -0.67
CA GLN A 176 -5.83 -11.69 -0.37
C GLN A 176 -5.18 -10.92 0.80
N SER A 177 -4.56 -11.63 1.76
CA SER A 177 -3.83 -11.04 2.88
C SER A 177 -2.60 -10.21 2.47
N HIS A 178 -2.04 -10.44 1.29
CA HIS A 178 -0.88 -9.71 0.77
C HIS A 178 -1.27 -8.48 -0.05
N ASN A 179 -2.55 -8.35 -0.42
CA ASN A 179 -3.08 -7.22 -1.19
C ASN A 179 -3.42 -6.04 -0.28
N VAL A 180 -2.45 -5.60 0.52
CA VAL A 180 -2.57 -4.43 1.41
C VAL A 180 -1.42 -3.46 1.12
N VAL A 181 -1.73 -2.15 1.14
CA VAL A 181 -0.83 -1.07 0.69
C VAL A 181 0.48 -1.04 1.48
N ASP A 182 0.44 -1.42 2.76
CA ASP A 182 1.56 -1.35 3.69
C ASP A 182 1.99 -2.70 4.23
N PHE A 183 1.86 -3.78 3.45
CA PHE A 183 2.12 -5.17 3.90
C PHE A 183 3.44 -5.29 4.69
N LYS A 184 4.50 -4.60 4.27
CA LYS A 184 5.78 -4.58 4.99
C LYS A 184 5.66 -4.12 6.46
N LYS A 185 4.74 -3.21 6.79
CA LYS A 185 4.47 -2.75 8.16
C LYS A 185 3.41 -3.59 8.87
N SER A 186 2.43 -4.09 8.12
CA SER A 186 1.26 -4.79 8.68
C SER A 186 1.40 -6.31 8.76
N HIS A 187 2.37 -6.93 8.06
CA HIS A 187 2.55 -8.39 8.05
C HIS A 187 2.87 -8.97 9.44
N LYS A 188 3.48 -8.21 10.35
CA LYS A 188 3.72 -8.65 11.73
C LYS A 188 2.41 -9.02 12.45
N PHE A 189 1.36 -8.22 12.26
CA PHE A 189 0.05 -8.46 12.87
C PHE A 189 -0.69 -9.61 12.18
N LEU A 190 -0.35 -9.92 10.93
CA LEU A 190 -0.87 -11.09 10.23
C LEU A 190 -0.15 -12.36 10.68
N ALA A 191 1.17 -12.29 10.88
CA ALA A 191 2.01 -13.40 11.35
C ALA A 191 1.72 -13.78 12.81
N GLU A 192 1.34 -12.81 13.65
CA GLU A 192 0.95 -13.06 15.05
C GLU A 192 -0.41 -13.76 15.20
N LYS A 193 -1.21 -13.89 14.12
CA LYS A 193 -2.52 -14.53 14.22
C LYS A 193 -2.38 -16.04 14.48
N PRO A 194 -3.18 -16.62 15.40
CA PRO A 194 -3.13 -18.05 15.71
C PRO A 194 -3.33 -19.00 14.52
N ASN A 195 -3.96 -18.50 13.45
CA ASN A 195 -4.27 -19.24 12.23
C ASN A 195 -3.47 -18.75 11.01
N ALA A 196 -2.35 -18.07 11.22
CA ALA A 196 -1.47 -17.64 10.13
C ALA A 196 -0.80 -18.86 9.48
N ASN A 197 -1.21 -19.21 8.26
CA ASN A 197 -0.71 -20.38 7.54
C ASN A 197 0.29 -20.00 6.44
N CYS A 198 1.27 -19.16 6.78
CA CYS A 198 2.27 -18.66 5.83
C CYS A 198 3.10 -19.79 5.22
N VAL A 199 3.32 -20.86 6.00
CA VAL A 199 4.16 -22.00 5.63
C VAL A 199 3.60 -22.87 4.50
N MET A 200 2.38 -22.58 4.05
CA MET A 200 1.83 -23.22 2.86
C MET A 200 2.45 -22.69 1.56
N CYS A 201 2.90 -21.44 1.57
CA CYS A 201 3.48 -20.76 0.41
C CYS A 201 4.93 -20.35 0.64
N HIS A 202 5.33 -20.18 1.90
CA HIS A 202 6.67 -19.78 2.31
C HIS A 202 7.33 -20.92 3.10
N ASP A 203 8.66 -20.95 3.13
CA ASP A 203 9.40 -21.85 4.02
C ASP A 203 9.89 -21.10 5.27
N ASN A 204 10.41 -21.81 6.27
CA ASN A 204 10.97 -21.16 7.46
C ASN A 204 12.17 -20.25 7.12
N ASN A 205 12.95 -20.63 6.11
CA ASN A 205 14.09 -19.85 5.64
C ASN A 205 13.65 -18.45 5.18
N SER A 206 12.46 -18.34 4.59
CA SER A 206 11.81 -17.08 4.20
C SER A 206 11.67 -16.08 5.34
N CYS A 207 11.30 -16.59 6.53
CA CYS A 207 11.13 -15.78 7.73
C CYS A 207 12.50 -15.45 8.34
N GLU A 208 13.39 -16.44 8.39
CA GLU A 208 14.73 -16.32 8.97
C GLU A 208 15.59 -15.30 8.22
N GLU A 209 15.59 -15.30 6.88
CA GLU A 209 16.37 -14.36 6.07
C GLU A 209 16.17 -12.88 6.46
N CYS A 210 14.95 -12.51 6.86
CA CYS A 210 14.65 -11.14 7.32
C CYS A 210 14.73 -11.00 8.86
N HIS A 211 14.32 -12.01 9.64
CA HIS A 211 14.25 -11.91 11.11
C HIS A 211 15.56 -12.29 11.83
N THR A 212 16.42 -13.12 11.23
CA THR A 212 17.76 -13.51 11.71
C THR A 212 18.88 -12.86 10.91
N GLY A 213 18.56 -12.27 9.75
CA GLY A 213 19.50 -11.55 8.89
C GLY A 213 20.26 -10.41 9.60
N THR A 214 19.82 -9.97 10.78
CA THR A 214 20.51 -8.96 11.61
C THR A 214 21.29 -9.54 12.79
N THR A 215 21.01 -10.77 13.24
CA THR A 215 21.68 -11.39 14.41
C THR A 215 22.93 -12.19 14.06
N MET A 216 23.10 -12.55 12.78
CA MET A 216 24.26 -13.28 12.28
C MET A 216 25.30 -12.41 11.55
N ILE A 217 25.08 -11.08 11.48
CA ILE A 217 26.08 -10.14 10.97
C ILE A 217 27.10 -9.88 12.08
N THR A 218 28.20 -10.64 12.08
CA THR A 218 29.34 -10.43 12.98
C THR A 218 30.39 -9.48 12.40
N GLU A 219 30.25 -9.11 11.12
CA GLU A 219 31.16 -8.23 10.40
C GLU A 219 30.92 -6.75 10.74
N THR A 220 31.99 -5.98 10.87
CA THR A 220 31.98 -4.60 11.38
C THR A 220 31.36 -3.57 10.42
N GLY A 221 30.58 -3.98 9.42
CA GLY A 221 29.94 -3.07 8.45
C GLY A 221 30.94 -2.13 7.78
N THR A 222 32.11 -2.64 7.38
CA THR A 222 33.14 -1.80 6.75
C THR A 222 32.78 -1.52 5.29
N TRP A 223 33.36 -0.45 4.75
CA TRP A 223 33.16 0.01 3.37
C TRP A 223 33.46 -1.03 2.26
N LYS A 224 34.11 -2.15 2.59
CA LYS A 224 34.39 -3.27 1.67
C LYS A 224 33.32 -4.36 1.68
N ASP A 225 32.53 -4.48 2.74
CA ASP A 225 31.65 -5.63 3.00
C ASP A 225 30.19 -5.17 3.20
N PHE A 226 29.71 -4.40 2.22
CA PHE A 226 28.35 -3.84 2.25
C PHE A 226 27.31 -4.82 1.69
N TYR A 227 26.42 -5.35 2.53
CA TYR A 227 25.33 -6.23 2.14
C TYR A 227 23.98 -5.51 2.22
N ALA A 228 23.17 -5.60 1.16
CA ALA A 228 21.77 -5.12 1.14
C ALA A 228 20.84 -6.27 1.60
N PRO A 229 20.25 -6.25 2.81
CA PRO A 229 19.60 -7.42 3.38
C PRO A 229 18.09 -7.52 3.16
N TYR A 230 17.48 -7.03 2.06
CA TYR A 230 16.01 -6.92 2.08
C TYR A 230 15.29 -7.28 0.78
N LYS A 231 15.07 -8.58 0.55
CA LYS A 231 13.84 -9.07 -0.08
C LYS A 231 13.53 -10.52 0.31
N PRO A 232 12.27 -10.87 0.65
CA PRO A 232 11.83 -12.25 0.57
C PRO A 232 11.74 -12.66 -0.90
N HIS A 233 12.33 -13.82 -1.19
CA HIS A 233 12.42 -14.50 -2.47
C HIS A 233 11.07 -14.64 -3.22
N THR A 234 11.15 -14.73 -4.54
CA THR A 234 10.13 -15.34 -5.40
C THR A 234 10.60 -16.74 -5.74
N PHE A 235 10.08 -17.77 -5.07
CA PHE A 235 10.50 -19.16 -5.34
C PHE A 235 9.88 -19.70 -6.63
N VAL A 236 10.71 -20.43 -7.37
CA VAL A 236 10.33 -21.60 -8.16
C VAL A 236 11.35 -22.68 -7.77
N ASP A 237 10.86 -23.82 -7.28
CA ASP A 237 11.61 -25.06 -7.04
C ASP A 237 12.93 -24.99 -6.26
N GLY A 238 12.84 -25.14 -4.92
CA GLY A 238 13.61 -26.11 -4.09
C GLY A 238 15.12 -26.28 -4.27
N THR A 239 15.77 -25.44 -5.05
CA THR A 239 17.18 -25.54 -5.41
C THR A 239 17.84 -24.30 -4.85
N LYS A 240 18.81 -24.51 -3.97
CA LYS A 240 19.72 -23.48 -3.45
C LYS A 240 20.25 -22.63 -4.59
N GLN A 241 19.59 -21.53 -4.87
CA GLN A 241 20.17 -20.39 -5.51
C GLN A 241 19.73 -19.21 -4.66
N GLN A 242 20.69 -18.65 -3.93
CA GLN A 242 20.71 -17.20 -3.72
C GLN A 242 20.64 -16.56 -5.11
N GLN A 243 19.45 -16.45 -5.67
CA GLN A 243 19.12 -15.26 -6.43
C GLN A 243 19.16 -14.17 -5.37
N ILE A 244 20.31 -13.52 -5.24
CA ILE A 244 20.34 -12.14 -4.80
C ILE A 244 19.42 -11.45 -5.82
N THR A 245 18.12 -11.40 -5.56
CA THR A 245 17.20 -10.60 -6.34
C THR A 245 17.54 -9.19 -5.93
N ARG A 246 18.58 -8.66 -6.57
CA ARG A 246 19.13 -7.36 -6.22
C ARG A 246 17.98 -6.39 -6.38
N VAL A 247 17.62 -5.73 -5.29
CA VAL A 247 16.65 -4.61 -5.31
C VAL A 247 17.13 -3.46 -6.19
N HIS A 248 18.39 -3.52 -6.63
CA HIS A 248 19.02 -2.58 -7.53
C HIS A 248 19.94 -3.28 -8.54
N ASP A 249 20.19 -2.68 -9.70
CA ASP A 249 21.09 -3.27 -10.70
C ASP A 249 22.54 -3.46 -10.21
N LEU A 250 23.31 -4.31 -10.90
CA LEU A 250 24.76 -4.50 -10.67
C LEU A 250 25.55 -3.19 -10.66
N ASN A 251 25.06 -2.19 -11.40
CA ASN A 251 25.67 -0.87 -11.52
C ASN A 251 24.97 0.19 -10.65
N PHE A 252 24.20 -0.21 -9.63
CA PHE A 252 23.46 0.75 -8.81
C PHE A 252 24.34 1.78 -8.13
N GLN A 253 25.58 1.43 -7.80
CA GLN A 253 26.58 2.40 -7.34
C GLN A 253 26.73 3.62 -8.28
N PHE A 254 26.45 3.47 -9.57
CA PHE A 254 26.53 4.53 -10.57
C PHE A 254 25.16 5.10 -10.96
N THR A 255 24.06 4.39 -10.70
CA THR A 255 22.70 4.82 -11.09
C THR A 255 21.84 5.34 -9.93
N HIS A 256 22.18 5.01 -8.68
CA HIS A 256 21.38 5.38 -7.50
C HIS A 256 21.19 6.88 -7.32
N GLY A 257 22.13 7.70 -7.82
CA GLY A 257 21.97 9.16 -7.82
C GLY A 257 20.86 9.66 -8.74
N ILE A 258 20.56 8.94 -9.83
CA ILE A 258 19.44 9.24 -10.74
C ILE A 258 18.14 8.82 -10.05
N ASP A 259 18.10 7.62 -9.47
CA ASP A 259 16.91 7.08 -8.81
C ASP A 259 16.54 7.89 -7.55
N ALA A 260 17.53 8.28 -6.75
CA ALA A 260 17.34 9.17 -5.60
C ALA A 260 16.84 10.56 -6.02
N LYS A 261 17.34 11.10 -7.15
CA LYS A 261 16.86 12.38 -7.69
C LYS A 261 15.45 12.27 -8.28
N GLY A 262 15.10 11.11 -8.84
CA GLY A 262 13.77 10.80 -9.37
C GLY A 262 12.73 10.52 -8.29
N LYS A 263 13.16 10.29 -7.03
CA LYS A 263 12.31 9.80 -5.93
C LYS A 263 11.60 8.49 -6.29
N GLU A 264 12.25 7.64 -7.08
CA GLU A 264 11.68 6.38 -7.59
C GLU A 264 11.39 5.39 -6.45
N ALA A 265 12.16 5.49 -5.35
CA ALA A 265 11.97 4.70 -4.15
C ALA A 265 12.20 5.51 -2.87
N ASN A 266 11.48 5.16 -1.79
CA ASN A 266 11.73 5.69 -0.46
C ASN A 266 12.85 4.89 0.23
N CYS A 267 14.11 5.24 -0.09
CA CYS A 267 15.30 4.53 0.38
C CYS A 267 15.41 4.47 1.91
N GLN A 268 14.89 5.47 2.62
CA GLN A 268 14.88 5.53 4.10
C GLN A 268 14.04 4.43 4.75
N THR A 269 13.19 3.77 3.97
CA THR A 269 12.43 2.60 4.43
C THR A 269 13.36 1.42 4.77
N CYS A 270 14.52 1.35 4.12
CA CYS A 270 15.45 0.22 4.25
C CYS A 270 16.88 0.66 4.62
N HIS A 271 17.28 1.89 4.33
CA HIS A 271 18.62 2.42 4.55
C HIS A 271 18.60 3.59 5.53
N GLN A 272 19.51 3.58 6.52
CA GLN A 272 19.73 4.71 7.42
C GLN A 272 20.74 5.67 6.79
N VAL A 273 20.36 6.94 6.61
CA VAL A 273 21.12 7.92 5.83
C VAL A 273 22.53 8.14 6.40
N GLU A 274 22.62 8.23 7.71
CA GLU A 274 23.80 8.63 8.48
C GLU A 274 24.88 7.54 8.43
N THR A 275 24.47 6.28 8.31
CA THR A 275 25.37 5.12 8.26
C THR A 275 25.58 4.59 6.85
N PHE A 276 24.63 4.84 5.94
CA PHE A 276 24.66 4.33 4.56
C PHE A 276 25.14 5.37 3.53
N CYS A 277 24.47 6.51 3.44
CA CYS A 277 24.76 7.51 2.42
C CYS A 277 26.04 8.28 2.76
N VAL A 278 26.14 8.75 4.00
CA VAL A 278 27.24 9.60 4.47
C VAL A 278 28.57 8.84 4.47
N SER A 279 28.59 7.59 4.92
CA SER A 279 29.82 6.77 4.99
C SER A 279 30.49 6.56 3.63
N CYS A 280 29.71 6.42 2.56
CA CYS A 280 30.22 6.31 1.19
C CYS A 280 30.56 7.68 0.57
N HIS A 281 29.73 8.71 0.77
CA HIS A 281 29.94 10.05 0.19
C HIS A 281 31.02 10.88 0.90
N GLU A 282 31.41 10.51 2.12
CA GLU A 282 32.45 11.17 2.91
C GLU A 282 33.72 10.32 3.09
N SER A 283 33.79 9.13 2.48
CA SER A 283 34.95 8.25 2.58
C SER A 283 36.22 8.94 2.09
N LYS A 284 37.26 8.95 2.94
CA LYS A 284 38.56 9.60 2.68
C LYS A 284 39.66 8.63 2.25
N THR A 285 39.36 7.36 1.96
CA THR A 285 40.36 6.34 1.58
C THR A 285 39.77 5.22 0.70
N GLY A 286 40.52 4.71 -0.29
CA GLY A 286 40.19 3.52 -1.11
C GLY A 286 40.13 3.78 -2.63
N ASP A 287 40.01 2.73 -3.45
CA ASP A 287 39.93 2.82 -4.94
C ASP A 287 38.66 3.52 -5.47
N LEU A 288 37.71 3.83 -4.58
CA LEU A 288 36.51 4.61 -4.82
C LEU A 288 36.62 6.03 -4.24
N TYR A 289 37.84 6.58 -4.18
CA TYR A 289 38.15 7.92 -3.68
C TYR A 289 37.43 9.01 -4.49
N TYR A 290 36.18 9.28 -4.13
CA TYR A 290 35.45 10.47 -4.51
C TYR A 290 35.27 11.35 -3.27
N THR A 291 36.37 11.89 -2.75
CA THR A 291 36.29 12.84 -1.64
C THR A 291 35.56 14.11 -2.08
N GLY A 292 34.63 14.58 -1.24
CA GLY A 292 34.02 15.91 -1.39
C GLY A 292 32.92 15.98 -2.44
N ILE A 293 32.06 14.95 -2.53
CA ILE A 293 30.79 15.02 -3.26
C ILE A 293 29.80 15.87 -2.44
N ALA A 294 30.11 17.15 -2.26
CA ALA A 294 29.07 18.14 -2.04
C ALA A 294 28.43 18.42 -3.40
N PRO A 295 27.10 18.54 -3.49
CA PRO A 295 26.49 18.90 -4.75
C PRO A 295 27.07 20.23 -5.27
N ALA A 296 27.20 20.38 -6.58
CA ALA A 296 27.96 21.47 -7.20
C ALA A 296 27.51 22.87 -6.77
N ASN A 297 26.25 23.00 -6.34
CA ASN A 297 25.67 24.22 -5.74
C ASN A 297 26.45 24.72 -4.51
N HIS A 298 27.11 23.85 -3.73
CA HIS A 298 27.90 24.25 -2.56
C HIS A 298 29.16 25.04 -2.91
N ARG A 299 29.57 25.04 -4.19
CA ARG A 299 30.70 25.84 -4.68
C ARG A 299 30.26 27.21 -5.21
N ASN A 300 28.95 27.50 -5.24
CA ASN A 300 28.45 28.78 -5.69
C ASN A 300 28.63 29.84 -4.59
N GLY A 301 29.26 30.96 -4.92
CA GLY A 301 29.50 32.05 -3.96
C GLY A 301 28.23 32.71 -3.39
N ASN A 302 27.06 32.46 -3.99
CA ASN A 302 25.76 32.93 -3.51
C ASN A 302 24.85 31.77 -3.05
N PHE A 303 25.44 30.61 -2.74
CA PHE A 303 24.70 29.46 -2.26
C PHE A 303 23.97 29.81 -0.96
N THR A 304 24.69 30.23 0.08
CA THR A 304 24.11 30.74 1.33
C THR A 304 24.38 32.22 1.50
N THR A 305 23.39 32.97 1.98
CA THR A 305 23.56 34.37 2.41
C THR A 305 23.22 34.49 3.89
N PHE A 306 24.08 35.21 4.64
CA PHE A 306 23.91 35.39 6.09
C PHE A 306 23.28 36.76 6.39
N GLY A 307 22.22 36.76 7.20
CA GLY A 307 21.54 37.97 7.66
C GLY A 307 20.02 37.93 7.45
N ILE A 308 19.28 38.60 8.34
CA ILE A 308 17.81 38.69 8.28
C ILE A 308 17.40 39.46 7.01
N GLY A 309 16.51 38.89 6.20
CA GLY A 309 16.01 39.53 4.98
C GLY A 309 16.87 39.36 3.73
N THR A 310 18.00 38.63 3.83
CA THR A 310 18.89 38.34 2.68
C THR A 310 18.32 37.32 1.68
N GLY A 311 17.18 36.72 2.00
CA GLY A 311 16.51 35.72 1.17
C GLY A 311 17.13 34.33 1.22
N GLY A 312 18.27 34.14 1.91
CA GLY A 312 18.92 32.83 2.10
C GLY A 312 19.62 32.28 0.85
N GLY A 313 19.87 33.12 -0.16
CA GLY A 313 20.63 32.76 -1.36
C GLY A 313 19.96 31.71 -2.24
N GLU A 314 20.76 31.06 -3.08
CA GLU A 314 20.32 29.95 -3.92
C GLU A 314 19.87 28.73 -3.09
N HIS A 315 20.49 28.52 -1.92
CA HIS A 315 20.12 27.53 -0.92
C HIS A 315 18.62 27.58 -0.58
N ALA A 316 18.09 28.76 -0.26
CA ALA A 316 16.68 28.88 0.13
C ALA A 316 15.71 28.55 -1.02
N VAL A 317 16.09 28.85 -2.27
CA VAL A 317 15.30 28.51 -3.46
C VAL A 317 15.31 27.00 -3.70
N LEU A 318 16.49 26.37 -3.60
CA LEU A 318 16.65 24.94 -3.80
C LEU A 318 15.99 24.12 -2.69
N ALA A 319 16.15 24.53 -1.43
CA ALA A 319 15.57 23.88 -0.28
C ALA A 319 14.03 23.92 -0.30
N ARG A 320 13.43 25.03 -0.77
CA ARG A 320 11.96 25.09 -0.96
C ARG A 320 11.42 24.15 -2.02
N ARG A 321 12.26 23.77 -3.01
CA ARG A 321 11.86 22.89 -4.10
C ARG A 321 11.96 21.41 -3.71
N ASP A 322 12.97 21.06 -2.92
CA ASP A 322 13.28 19.67 -2.58
C ASP A 322 14.12 19.63 -1.31
N ILE A 323 13.45 19.78 -0.15
CA ILE A 323 14.13 19.78 1.15
C ILE A 323 14.65 18.38 1.50
N GLU A 324 13.98 17.33 1.03
CA GLU A 324 14.34 15.93 1.34
C GLU A 324 15.73 15.57 0.81
N ARG A 325 16.11 16.15 -0.33
CA ARG A 325 17.45 15.97 -0.92
C ARG A 325 18.58 16.63 -0.12
N CYS A 326 18.27 17.69 0.63
CA CYS A 326 19.22 18.27 1.57
C CYS A 326 19.21 17.48 2.88
N ALA A 327 18.02 17.08 3.33
CA ALA A 327 17.81 16.29 4.54
C ALA A 327 18.45 14.89 4.49
N SER A 328 18.75 14.39 3.28
CA SER A 328 19.45 13.13 3.06
C SER A 328 20.96 13.17 3.34
N CYS A 329 21.50 14.31 3.76
CA CYS A 329 22.90 14.44 4.19
C CYS A 329 23.02 15.33 5.44
N HIS A 330 22.14 16.32 5.55
CA HIS A 330 22.10 17.30 6.63
C HIS A 330 20.84 17.09 7.48
N GLU A 331 20.97 16.93 8.79
CA GLU A 331 19.81 16.72 9.67
C GLU A 331 19.67 17.86 10.69
N SER A 332 18.63 17.80 11.53
CA SER A 332 18.42 18.80 12.60
C SER A 332 18.77 18.28 13.99
N ASN A 333 18.78 16.95 14.19
CA ASN A 333 18.81 16.32 15.52
C ASN A 333 20.02 15.38 15.76
N GLY A 334 21.00 15.32 14.86
CA GLY A 334 22.12 14.36 14.95
C GLY A 334 23.48 14.92 14.53
N ALA A 335 24.23 14.18 13.71
CA ALA A 335 25.66 14.38 13.49
C ALA A 335 26.01 15.65 12.68
N ASP A 336 25.07 16.14 11.87
CA ASP A 336 25.24 17.36 11.07
C ASP A 336 24.05 18.31 11.20
N PRO A 337 23.96 19.08 12.31
CA PRO A 337 22.85 19.99 12.62
C PRO A 337 22.92 21.32 11.85
N VAL A 338 23.38 21.32 10.58
CA VAL A 338 23.60 22.55 9.82
C VAL A 338 22.33 23.37 9.62
N CYS A 339 21.15 22.73 9.54
CA CYS A 339 19.87 23.42 9.34
C CYS A 339 19.57 24.40 10.47
N ILE A 340 19.78 23.98 11.73
CA ILE A 340 19.47 24.79 12.92
C ILE A 340 20.54 25.85 13.21
N THR A 341 21.65 25.87 12.48
CA THR A 341 22.64 26.97 12.56
C THR A 341 22.05 28.30 12.08
N CYS A 342 21.07 28.24 11.17
CA CYS A 342 20.42 29.40 10.58
C CYS A 342 18.89 29.38 10.72
N HIS A 343 18.25 28.20 10.71
CA HIS A 343 16.80 28.02 10.86
C HIS A 343 16.39 27.76 12.30
N VAL A 344 16.59 28.77 13.14
CA VAL A 344 16.35 28.66 14.58
C VAL A 344 15.63 29.89 15.12
N ASP A 345 14.73 29.67 16.07
CA ASP A 345 13.95 30.71 16.74
C ASP A 345 14.79 31.41 17.82
N ASN A 346 15.79 32.18 17.38
CA ASN A 346 16.70 32.87 18.31
C ASN A 346 16.02 33.97 19.12
N LEU A 347 14.87 34.50 18.68
CA LEU A 347 14.12 35.55 19.38
C LEU A 347 12.60 35.27 19.34
N PRO A 348 12.09 34.43 20.26
CA PRO A 348 10.68 34.02 20.29
C PRO A 348 9.71 35.21 20.26
N GLY A 349 8.71 35.14 19.37
CA GLY A 349 7.60 36.10 19.33
C GLY A 349 7.86 37.43 18.61
N LYS A 350 9.05 37.65 18.02
CA LYS A 350 9.38 38.86 17.24
C LYS A 350 9.15 38.75 15.73
N GLY A 351 8.79 37.57 15.22
CA GLY A 351 8.45 37.37 13.81
C GLY A 351 9.64 37.50 12.84
N ASN A 352 10.85 37.42 13.37
CA ASN A 352 12.13 37.52 12.64
C ASN A 352 12.69 36.15 12.24
N ASN A 353 11.93 35.07 12.48
CA ASN A 353 12.35 33.71 12.18
C ASN A 353 12.25 33.43 10.68
N PRO A 354 13.16 32.63 10.11
CA PRO A 354 12.98 32.08 8.78
C PRO A 354 11.65 31.32 8.72
N LYS A 355 10.79 31.66 7.75
CA LYS A 355 9.50 31.00 7.57
C LYS A 355 9.71 29.58 7.03
N THR A 356 9.92 28.62 7.93
CA THR A 356 10.13 27.19 7.63
C THR A 356 8.81 26.44 7.46
N HIS A 357 7.73 26.93 8.06
CA HIS A 357 6.37 26.40 7.91
C HIS A 357 5.33 27.52 7.73
N ALA A 358 4.10 27.13 7.34
CA ALA A 358 3.00 28.06 7.15
C ALA A 358 2.60 28.76 8.47
N ALA A 359 1.93 29.91 8.35
CA ALA A 359 1.38 30.59 9.53
C ALA A 359 0.25 29.72 10.14
N GLY A 360 0.30 29.49 11.45
CA GLY A 360 -0.65 28.60 12.13
C GLY A 360 -0.40 27.11 11.94
N PHE A 361 0.79 26.72 11.46
CA PHE A 361 1.20 25.31 11.38
C PHE A 361 1.00 24.61 12.74
N MET A 362 0.23 23.51 12.72
CA MET A 362 -0.13 22.69 13.88
C MET A 362 -0.87 23.43 15.03
N LYS A 363 -1.42 24.63 14.79
CA LYS A 363 -2.12 25.42 15.83
C LYS A 363 -3.34 24.72 16.43
N ASN A 364 -4.01 23.87 15.65
CA ASN A 364 -5.22 23.16 16.07
C ASN A 364 -4.94 21.74 16.55
N ASP A 365 -3.66 21.32 16.54
CA ASP A 365 -3.26 19.97 16.86
C ASP A 365 -2.63 19.93 18.26
N ARG A 366 -2.99 18.93 19.07
CA ARG A 366 -2.34 18.67 20.35
C ARG A 366 -1.26 17.60 20.14
N GLY A 367 -0.05 18.00 19.76
CA GLY A 367 1.06 17.06 19.57
C GLY A 367 1.89 16.81 20.82
N ASP A 368 2.93 15.99 20.63
CA ASP A 368 3.84 15.44 21.65
C ASP A 368 4.60 16.49 22.46
N TRP A 369 4.79 17.69 21.91
CA TRP A 369 5.41 18.83 22.61
C TRP A 369 4.65 19.32 23.86
N HIS A 370 3.43 18.84 24.13
CA HIS A 370 2.73 19.11 25.39
C HIS A 370 3.20 18.24 26.56
N ASP A 371 3.75 17.06 26.26
CA ASP A 371 4.01 16.03 27.26
C ASP A 371 5.45 15.48 27.18
N ASN A 372 6.25 15.94 26.20
CA ASN A 372 7.62 15.48 25.96
C ASN A 372 8.59 16.64 25.69
N ASP A 373 9.55 16.86 26.59
CA ASP A 373 10.63 17.85 26.43
C ASP A 373 11.64 17.48 25.32
N GLY A 374 11.60 16.24 24.82
CA GLY A 374 12.35 15.79 23.65
C GLY A 374 11.61 15.96 22.32
N ALA A 375 10.47 16.67 22.29
CA ALA A 375 9.72 16.88 21.06
C ALA A 375 10.57 17.61 19.99
N VAL A 376 10.49 17.16 18.75
CA VAL A 376 11.28 17.68 17.62
C VAL A 376 11.11 19.19 17.40
N CYS A 377 9.95 19.74 17.78
CA CYS A 377 9.65 21.16 17.74
C CYS A 377 10.67 21.99 18.54
N PHE A 378 11.14 21.45 19.67
CA PHE A 378 12.06 22.13 20.57
C PHE A 378 13.50 22.15 20.05
N THR A 379 13.85 21.35 19.03
CA THR A 379 15.13 21.48 18.32
C THR A 379 15.26 22.87 17.66
N CYS A 380 14.17 23.38 17.09
CA CYS A 380 14.17 24.64 16.36
C CYS A 380 13.64 25.82 17.21
N HIS A 381 12.78 25.54 18.20
CA HIS A 381 12.23 26.53 19.13
C HIS A 381 12.98 26.53 20.46
N ILE A 382 14.20 27.10 20.44
CA ILE A 382 15.08 27.13 21.62
C ILE A 382 14.41 27.85 22.80
N GLY A 383 14.53 27.26 23.99
CA GLY A 383 13.96 27.79 25.23
C GLY A 383 12.47 27.48 25.42
N ALA A 384 11.88 26.68 24.54
CA ALA A 384 10.56 26.08 24.75
C ALA A 384 10.69 24.72 25.46
N SER A 385 9.65 24.35 26.20
CA SER A 385 9.53 23.06 26.89
C SER A 385 8.05 22.69 27.01
N SER A 386 7.76 21.44 27.38
CA SER A 386 6.39 20.97 27.62
C SER A 386 5.74 21.72 28.80
N ASN A 387 6.54 22.25 29.72
CA ASN A 387 6.12 23.08 30.85
C ASN A 387 6.00 24.58 30.51
N GLY A 388 5.99 24.95 29.22
CA GLY A 388 5.91 26.35 28.78
C GLY A 388 4.59 27.04 29.15
N ILE A 389 4.63 28.34 29.45
CA ILE A 389 3.46 29.12 29.84
C ILE A 389 2.62 29.46 28.60
N ALA A 390 1.32 29.12 28.63
CA ALA A 390 0.38 29.45 27.56
C ALA A 390 0.40 30.96 27.27
N GLY A 391 0.60 31.31 25.99
CA GLY A 391 0.64 32.70 25.55
C GLY A 391 2.02 33.37 25.54
N VAL A 392 3.06 32.68 26.01
CA VAL A 392 4.46 33.16 26.06
C VAL A 392 5.33 32.35 25.11
N GLY A 393 6.24 33.01 24.38
CA GLY A 393 7.22 32.36 23.50
C GLY A 393 6.57 31.41 22.48
N PHE A 394 7.07 30.17 22.39
CA PHE A 394 6.54 29.12 21.52
C PHE A 394 5.04 28.84 21.77
N CYS A 395 4.63 28.72 23.04
CA CYS A 395 3.24 28.45 23.41
C CYS A 395 2.29 29.60 23.01
N GLY A 396 2.82 30.81 22.80
CA GLY A 396 2.06 31.96 22.29
C GLY A 396 1.62 31.84 20.83
N TYR A 397 2.28 31.01 20.02
CA TYR A 397 1.86 30.78 18.62
C TYR A 397 0.53 30.02 18.53
N CYS A 398 0.24 29.15 19.51
CA CYS A 398 -0.96 28.33 19.53
C CYS A 398 -2.07 28.93 20.41
N HIS A 399 -1.71 29.43 21.59
CA HIS A 399 -2.67 29.92 22.59
C HIS A 399 -2.97 31.43 22.50
N GLY A 400 -2.36 32.14 21.56
CA GLY A 400 -2.48 33.59 21.41
C GLY A 400 -1.58 34.33 22.41
N LYS A 401 -1.00 35.47 22.00
CA LYS A 401 -0.14 36.26 22.90
C LYS A 401 -0.93 36.73 24.11
N GLN A 402 -0.42 36.49 25.32
CA GLN A 402 -0.87 37.28 26.47
C GLN A 402 -0.45 38.73 26.21
N ALA A 403 -1.41 39.65 26.24
CA ALA A 403 -1.11 41.07 26.31
C ALA A 403 -0.43 41.29 27.67
N ASN A 404 0.84 41.72 27.65
CA ASN A 404 1.48 42.27 28.84
C ASN A 404 0.74 43.52 29.30
#